data_AF-A0A1G1CFA4-F1
#
_entry.id   AF-A0A1G1CFA4-F1
#
_cell.length_a   1.000
_cell.length_b   1.000
_cell.length_c   1.000
_cell.angle_alpha   90.00
_cell.angle_beta   90.00
_cell.angle_gamma   90.00
#
_symmetry.space_group_name_H-M   'P 1'
#
loop_
_entity.id
_entity.type
_entity.pdbx_description
1 polymer ?
#
loop_
_entity_poly.entity_id
_entity_poly.type
_entity_poly.pdbx_seq_one_letter_code
_entity_poly.pdbx_strand_id
1 'polypeptide(L)' 'MRFWDSSAIVPLLVHEPTSRRLLALLQEDPRMIAWGGASLECVSAIARCPWHWSAAMNA' A
#
# COMPACT_ATOMS: atom_id res chain seq x y z
N MET A 1 4.60 -17.22 -2.87
CA MET A 1 3.36 -16.48 -3.20
C MET A 1 2.51 -16.36 -1.96
N ARG A 2 2.24 -15.13 -1.53
CA ARG A 2 1.38 -14.82 -0.37
C ARG A 2 0.13 -14.07 -0.83
N PHE A 3 -0.96 -14.20 -0.08
CA PHE A 3 -2.13 -13.35 -0.27
C PHE A 3 -1.89 -11.99 0.42
N TRP A 4 -2.24 -10.91 -0.26
CA TRP A 4 -2.09 -9.53 0.22
C TRP A 4 -3.45 -8.86 0.28
N ASP A 5 -3.85 -8.49 1.49
CA ASP A 5 -4.97 -7.60 1.72
C ASP A 5 -4.60 -6.16 1.34
N SER A 6 -5.58 -5.34 0.97
CA SER A 6 -5.39 -3.93 0.64
C SER A 6 -4.68 -3.17 1.76
N SER A 7 -4.97 -3.48 3.02
CA SER A 7 -4.30 -2.88 4.19
C SER A 7 -2.81 -3.21 4.30
N ALA A 8 -2.34 -4.30 3.68
CA ALA A 8 -0.92 -4.65 3.60
C ALA A 8 -0.24 -4.05 2.35
N ILE A 9 -1.02 -3.65 1.34
CA ILE A 9 -0.52 -3.02 0.11
C ILE A 9 -0.37 -1.51 0.30
N VAL A 10 -1.33 -0.85 0.97
CA VAL A 10 -1.31 0.61 1.18
C VAL A 10 0.03 1.12 1.75
N PRO A 11 0.62 0.51 2.80
CA PRO A 11 1.93 0.96 3.33
C PRO A 11 3.10 0.78 2.35
N LEU A 12 2.95 0.02 1.26
CA LEU A 12 3.97 -0.05 0.21
C LEU A 12 3.84 1.10 -0.80
N LEU A 13 2.65 1.69 -0.90
CA LEU A 13 2.33 2.81 -1.79
C LEU A 13 2.53 4.16 -1.11
N VAL A 14 2.35 4.22 0.21
CA VAL A 14 2.58 5.41 1.03
C VAL A 14 3.58 5.10 2.15
N HIS A 15 4.50 6.02 2.43
CA HIS A 15 5.51 5.84 3.48
C HIS A 15 4.86 5.87 4.88
N GLU A 16 4.47 4.69 5.38
CA GLU A 16 3.88 4.46 6.69
C GLU A 16 4.84 3.69 7.62
N PRO A 17 4.62 3.67 8.94
CA PRO A 17 5.50 2.97 9.89
C PRO A 17 5.70 1.48 9.57
N THR A 18 4.70 0.83 8.99
CA THR A 18 4.71 -0.61 8.63
C THR A 18 5.40 -0.89 7.30
N SER A 19 5.71 0.12 6.48
CA SER A 19 6.30 -0.02 5.14
C SER A 19 7.57 -0.87 5.17
N ARG A 20 8.48 -0.64 6.12
CA ARG A 20 9.76 -1.36 6.18
C ARG A 20 9.58 -2.86 6.35
N ARG A 21 8.65 -3.28 7.22
CA ARG A 21 8.36 -4.70 7.47
C ARG A 21 7.72 -5.34 6.24
N LEU A 22 6.73 -4.67 5.65
CA LEU A 22 6.02 -5.19 4.49
C LEU A 22 6.91 -5.25 3.24
N LEU A 23 7.81 -4.28 3.07
CA LEU A 23 8.80 -4.27 2.00
C LEU A 23 9.75 -5.47 2.10
N ALA A 24 10.22 -5.80 3.30
CA ALA A 24 11.05 -6.99 3.52
C ALA A 24 10.31 -8.28 3.12
N LEU A 25 9.03 -8.39 3.49
CA LEU A 25 8.20 -9.54 3.10
C LEU A 25 7.97 -9.61 1.58
N LEU A 26 7.83 -8.48 0.90
CA LEU A 26 7.74 -8.42 -0.55
C LEU A 26 9.08 -8.78 -1.22
N GLN A 27 10.21 -8.40 -0.63
CA GLN A 27 11.54 -8.76 -1.15
C GLN A 27 11.82 -10.26 -1.01
N GLU A 28 11.38 -10.89 0.08
CA GLU A 28 11.46 -12.35 0.27
C GLU A 28 10.61 -13.12 -0.75
N ASP A 29 9.42 -12.61 -1.06
CA ASP A 29 8.47 -13.24 -1.99
C ASP A 29 7.79 -12.17 -2.87
N PRO A 30 8.39 -11.83 -4.03
CA PRO A 30 7.93 -10.75 -4.89
C PRO A 30 6.56 -10.98 -5.53
N ARG A 31 6.02 -12.20 -5.43
CA ARG A 31 4.76 -12.56 -6.06
C ARG A 31 3.59 -12.33 -5.10
N MET A 32 2.77 -11.34 -5.42
CA MET A 32 1.54 -11.02 -4.69
C MET A 32 0.33 -11.67 -5.34
N ILE A 33 -0.56 -12.22 -4.53
CA ILE A 33 -1.93 -12.56 -4.91
C ILE A 33 -2.84 -11.61 -4.14
N ALA A 34 -3.72 -10.89 -4.81
CA ALA A 34 -4.69 -10.00 -4.19
C ALA A 34 -6.06 -10.21 -4.81
N TRP A 35 -7.12 -9.83 -4.09
CA TRP A 35 -8.46 -9.76 -4.68
C TRP A 35 -8.51 -8.65 -5.75
N GLY A 36 -9.30 -8.85 -6.81
CA GLY A 36 -9.41 -7.93 -7.93
C GLY A 36 -9.82 -6.48 -7.57
N GLY A 37 -10.45 -6.25 -6.42
CA GLY A 37 -10.80 -4.90 -5.94
C GLY A 37 -9.73 -4.23 -5.06
N ALA A 38 -8.60 -4.89 -4.79
CA ALA A 38 -7.59 -4.35 -3.88
C ALA A 38 -7.02 -3.00 -4.34
N SER A 39 -6.91 -2.78 -5.65
CA SER A 39 -6.50 -1.48 -6.20
C SER A 39 -7.50 -0.36 -5.87
N LEU A 40 -8.80 -0.63 -6.01
CA LEU A 40 -9.86 0.33 -5.68
C LEU A 40 -9.87 0.67 -4.18
N GLU A 41 -9.68 -0.33 -3.32
CA GLU A 41 -9.58 -0.10 -1.89
C GLU A 41 -8.33 0.70 -1.50
N CYS A 42 -7.18 0.41 -2.12
CA CYS A 42 -5.96 1.19 -1.91
C CYS A 42 -6.18 2.65 -2.28
N VAL A 43 -6.76 2.93 -3.45
CA VAL A 43 -7.08 4.30 -3.89
C VAL A 43 -8.04 4.98 -2.91
N SER A 44 -9.10 4.28 -2.47
CA SER A 44 -10.07 4.79 -1.49
C SER A 44 -9.43 5.07 -0.12
N ALA A 45 -8.52 4.22 0.34
CA ALA A 45 -7.79 4.39 1.60
C ALA A 45 -6.83 5.58 1.53
N ILE A 46 -6.06 5.69 0.45
CA ILE A 46 -5.15 6.80 0.21
C ILE A 46 -5.96 8.09 0.16
N ALA A 47 -6.96 8.21 -0.73
CA ALA A 47 -7.76 9.42 -0.92
C ALA A 47 -8.44 9.96 0.35
N ARG A 48 -8.78 9.09 1.32
CA ARG A 48 -9.35 9.51 2.61
C ARG A 48 -8.32 10.03 3.62
N CYS A 49 -7.03 9.78 3.40
CA CYS A 49 -6.00 10.17 4.35
C CYS A 49 -5.65 11.66 4.19
N PRO A 50 -5.90 12.57 5.14
CA PRO A 50 -5.74 14.01 4.92
C PRO A 50 -4.31 14.46 4.58
N TRP A 51 -3.32 13.67 4.98
CA TRP A 51 -1.90 14.04 4.97
C TRP A 51 -1.22 13.88 3.61
N HIS A 52 -1.68 12.96 2.73
CA HIS A 52 -1.00 12.70 1.45
C HIS A 52 -1.25 13.79 0.38
N TRP A 53 -2.34 14.55 0.50
CA TRP A 53 -2.66 15.64 -0.44
C TRP A 53 -1.65 16.80 -0.36
N SER A 54 -1.09 17.06 0.83
CA SER A 54 -0.08 18.11 1.01
C SER A 54 1.28 17.77 0.37
N ALA A 55 1.60 16.48 0.21
CA ALA A 55 2.80 16.03 -0.49
C ALA A 55 2.58 15.95 -2.01
N ALA A 56 1.39 15.53 -2.46
CA ALA A 56 1.06 15.40 -3.87
C ALA A 56 0.86 16.75 -4.60
N MET A 57 0.50 17.82 -3.88
CA MET A 57 0.35 19.18 -4.46
C MET A 57 1.66 19.97 -4.56
N ASN A 58 2.75 19.50 -3.94
CA ASN A 58 4.05 20.20 -3.89
C ASN A 58 5.13 19.53 -4.76
N ALA A 59 4.76 18.57 -5.62
CA ALA A 59 5.64 17.88 -6.56
C ALA A 59 5.15 18.11 -8.00
#